data_AF-A0AA43JDS0-F1
#
_entry.id   AF-A0AA43JDS0-F1
#
_cell.length_a   1.000
_cell.length_b   1.000
_cell.length_c   1.000
_cell.angle_alpha   90.00
_cell.angle_beta   90.00
_cell.angle_gamma   90.00
#
_symmetry.space_group_name_H-M   'P 1'
#
loop_
_entity.id
_entity.type
_entity.pdbx_description
1 polymer ?
#
loop_
_entity_poly.entity_id
_entity_poly.type
_entity_poly.pdbx_seq_one_letter_code
_entity_poly.pdbx_strand_id
1 'polypeptide(L)'
;MITLKDYQERVLDSLREFFRLTAQARNPDAAFREVTRRFGESVPYFPVAAAGLGSGMPYVCLRVPTGGGKTLLACYAAGLAQREFMRAERSVVLWLVPSNTILDQTADALRDPRHPYRRALELACGAVDVGDD
;
A
#
# COMPACT_ATOMS: atom_id res chain seq x y z
N MET A 1 -13.00 9.78 -13.12
CA MET A 1 -11.92 9.28 -12.26
C MET A 1 -12.43 9.35 -10.82
N ILE A 2 -12.22 8.35 -9.97
CA ILE A 2 -12.66 8.46 -8.57
C ILE A 2 -11.75 9.48 -7.89
N THR A 3 -12.35 10.54 -7.34
CA THR A 3 -11.67 11.50 -6.47
C THR A 3 -11.49 10.87 -5.09
N LEU A 4 -10.27 10.94 -4.56
CA LEU A 4 -9.98 10.51 -3.20
C LEU A 4 -10.61 11.46 -2.20
N LYS A 5 -11.04 10.93 -1.06
CA LYS A 5 -11.46 11.75 0.08
C LYS A 5 -10.22 12.26 0.82
N ASP A 6 -10.32 13.38 1.52
CA ASP A 6 -9.19 14.00 2.22
C ASP A 6 -8.47 13.03 3.17
N TYR A 7 -9.19 12.15 3.88
CA TYR A 7 -8.54 11.18 4.75
C TYR A 7 -7.78 10.10 3.97
N GLN A 8 -8.25 9.74 2.78
CA GLN A 8 -7.58 8.76 1.91
C GLN A 8 -6.28 9.36 1.38
N GLU A 9 -6.29 10.64 1.00
CA GLU A 9 -5.08 11.38 0.62
C GLU A 9 -4.09 11.44 1.79
N ARG A 10 -4.53 11.85 2.99
CA ARG A 10 -3.66 11.87 4.18
C ARG A 10 -3.06 10.51 4.51
N VAL A 11 -3.81 9.42 4.36
CA VAL A 11 -3.31 8.05 4.55
C VAL A 11 -2.22 7.72 3.52
N LEU A 12 -2.45 8.02 2.25
CA LEU A 12 -1.48 7.77 1.18
C LEU A 12 -0.24 8.67 1.28
N ASP A 13 -0.39 9.91 1.74
CA ASP A 13 0.74 10.83 1.95
C ASP A 13 1.64 10.35 3.09
N SER A 14 1.04 9.86 4.18
CA SER A 14 1.77 9.24 5.30
C SER A 14 2.54 8.00 4.84
N LEU A 15 1.91 7.16 4.02
CA LEU A 15 2.55 5.98 3.47
C LEU A 15 3.67 6.33 2.48
N ARG A 16 3.46 7.33 1.62
CA ARG A 16 4.46 7.83 0.67
C ARG A 16 5.71 8.28 1.41
N GLU A 17 5.53 9.08 2.45
CA GLU A 17 6.66 9.57 3.24
C GLU A 17 7.37 8.44 3.98
N PHE A 18 6.62 7.50 4.57
CA PHE A 18 7.19 6.33 5.22
C PHE A 18 8.08 5.53 4.25
N PHE A 19 7.62 5.26 3.03
CA PHE A 19 8.41 4.56 2.02
C PHE A 19 9.64 5.35 1.59
N ARG A 20 9.51 6.66 1.36
CA ARG A 20 10.65 7.53 0.99
C ARG A 20 11.73 7.53 2.06
N LEU A 21 11.36 7.74 3.32
CA LEU A 21 12.30 7.76 4.43
C LEU A 21 12.94 6.39 4.66
N THR A 22 12.15 5.31 4.54
CA THR A 22 12.68 3.94 4.65
C THR A 22 13.70 3.65 3.56
N ALA A 23 13.44 4.04 2.31
CA ALA A 23 14.36 3.85 1.20
C ALA A 23 15.67 4.62 1.37
N GLN A 24 15.61 5.83 1.95
CA GLN A 24 16.78 6.67 2.19
C GLN A 24 17.62 6.18 3.37
N ALA A 25 16.99 5.90 4.51
CA ALA A 25 17.68 5.54 5.74
C ALA A 25 17.99 4.04 5.87
N ARG A 26 17.37 3.19 5.02
CA ARG A 26 17.36 1.72 5.17
C ARG A 26 16.93 1.26 6.57
N ASN A 27 16.06 2.03 7.19
CA ASN A 27 15.60 1.82 8.56
C ASN A 27 14.11 2.18 8.68
N PRO A 28 13.21 1.18 8.60
CA PRO A 28 11.77 1.44 8.70
C PRO A 28 11.35 1.90 10.10
N ASP A 29 12.06 1.54 11.18
CA ASP A 29 11.74 2.02 12.53
C ASP A 29 11.91 3.55 12.61
N ALA A 30 13.07 4.05 12.18
CA ALA A 30 13.33 5.48 12.15
C ALA A 30 12.31 6.24 11.27
N ALA A 31 11.99 5.70 10.09
CA ALA A 31 11.01 6.29 9.19
C ALA A 31 9.61 6.33 9.81
N PHE A 32 9.18 5.26 10.48
CA PHE A 32 7.86 5.20 11.12
C PHE A 32 7.74 6.18 12.27
N ARG A 33 8.76 6.29 13.13
CA ARG A 33 8.81 7.28 14.21
C ARG A 33 8.75 8.71 13.70
N GLU A 34 9.43 8.99 12.59
CA GLU A 34 9.40 10.31 11.94
C GLU A 34 8.01 10.68 11.42
N VAL A 35 7.38 9.76 10.68
CA VAL A 35 6.03 9.98 10.15
C VAL A 35 5.00 10.11 11.27
N THR A 36 5.07 9.26 12.28
CA THR A 36 4.07 9.25 13.36
C THR A 36 4.16 10.48 14.27
N ARG A 37 5.35 11.07 14.45
CA ARG A 37 5.53 12.30 15.22
C ARG A 37 4.68 13.46 14.71
N ARG A 38 4.38 13.50 13.40
CA ARG A 38 3.51 14.53 12.80
C ARG A 38 2.06 14.46 13.31
N PHE A 39 1.65 13.36 13.93
CA PHE A 39 0.33 13.16 14.53
C PHE A 39 0.31 13.36 16.06
N GLY A 40 1.39 13.89 16.63
CA GLY A 40 1.48 14.28 18.04
C GLY A 40 2.62 13.59 18.77
N GLU A 41 2.74 12.27 18.65
CA GLU A 41 3.77 11.49 19.33
C GLU A 41 4.38 10.42 18.41
N SER A 42 5.65 10.12 18.67
CA SER A 42 6.33 9.00 18.01
C SER A 42 5.76 7.69 18.54
N VAL A 43 5.24 6.85 17.64
CA VAL A 43 4.76 5.52 17.99
C VAL A 43 5.89 4.50 17.77
N PRO A 44 6.08 3.51 18.65
CA PRO A 44 7.06 2.45 18.42
C PRO A 44 6.74 1.66 17.15
N TYR A 45 7.77 1.35 16.38
CA TYR A 45 7.66 0.46 15.23
C TYR A 45 7.82 -0.99 15.67
N PHE A 46 6.94 -1.85 15.16
CA PHE A 46 6.97 -3.29 15.44
C PHE A 46 7.29 -4.03 14.13
N PRO A 47 8.53 -4.50 13.92
CA PRO A 47 8.89 -5.22 12.71
C PRO A 47 8.21 -6.59 12.69
N VAL A 48 8.00 -7.13 11.48
CA VAL A 48 7.63 -8.53 11.29
C VAL A 48 8.89 -9.40 11.30
N ALA A 49 8.93 -10.39 12.20
CA ALA A 49 9.99 -11.39 12.24
C ALA A 49 9.47 -12.68 11.62
N ALA A 50 9.75 -12.89 10.34
CA ALA A 50 9.39 -14.11 9.61
C ALA A 50 10.55 -14.57 8.73
N ALA A 51 10.69 -15.89 8.55
CA ALA A 51 11.69 -16.45 7.66
C ALA A 51 11.52 -15.89 6.24
N GLY A 52 12.61 -15.45 5.61
CA GLY A 52 12.60 -14.82 4.29
C GLY A 52 12.30 -13.31 4.27
N LEU A 53 11.91 -12.70 5.40
CA LEU A 53 11.77 -11.25 5.52
C LEU A 53 12.96 -10.64 6.27
N GLY A 54 13.74 -9.82 5.57
CA GLY A 54 14.87 -9.10 6.17
C GLY A 54 14.42 -8.01 7.14
N SER A 55 15.26 -7.67 8.12
CA SER A 55 14.96 -6.63 9.13
C SER A 55 14.74 -5.23 8.54
N GLY A 56 15.24 -4.97 7.33
CA GLY A 56 15.00 -3.73 6.57
C GLY A 56 13.69 -3.70 5.78
N MET A 57 12.89 -4.78 5.80
CA MET A 57 11.62 -4.83 5.08
C MET A 57 10.58 -3.91 5.76
N PRO A 58 10.02 -2.91 5.06
CA PRO A 58 8.94 -2.09 5.59
C PRO A 58 7.69 -2.94 5.86
N TYR A 59 7.13 -2.79 7.06
CA TYR A 59 5.92 -3.46 7.51
C TYR A 59 5.05 -2.49 8.31
N VAL A 60 3.93 -2.06 7.73
CA VAL A 60 3.03 -1.08 8.35
C VAL A 60 1.56 -1.45 8.10
N CYS A 61 0.69 -1.00 9.00
CA CYS A 61 -0.76 -1.19 8.89
C CYS A 61 -1.46 0.16 8.70
N LEU A 62 -2.27 0.26 7.65
CA LEU A 62 -3.15 1.41 7.42
C LEU A 62 -4.51 1.14 8.08
N ARG A 63 -4.83 1.91 9.12
CA ARG A 63 -6.11 1.78 9.84
C ARG A 63 -7.19 2.60 9.13
N VAL A 64 -8.11 1.90 8.48
CA VAL A 64 -9.19 2.50 7.69
C VAL A 64 -10.52 1.83 8.05
N PRO A 65 -11.59 2.60 8.33
CA PRO A 65 -12.87 2.04 8.76
C PRO A 65 -13.54 1.19 7.66
N THR A 66 -14.55 0.41 8.06
CA THR A 66 -15.46 -0.25 7.11
C THR A 66 -16.16 0.81 6.24
N GLY A 67 -16.28 0.55 4.94
CA GLY A 67 -16.74 1.55 3.97
C GLY A 67 -15.72 2.65 3.62
N GLY A 68 -14.54 2.68 4.26
CA GLY A 68 -13.49 3.68 4.03
C GLY A 68 -12.67 3.51 2.74
N GLY A 69 -13.11 2.66 1.81
CA GLY A 69 -12.42 2.45 0.53
C GLY A 69 -11.04 1.79 0.66
N LYS A 70 -10.90 0.78 1.53
CA LYS A 70 -9.65 0.03 1.75
C LYS A 70 -9.03 -0.52 0.45
N THR A 71 -9.84 -1.14 -0.40
CA THR A 71 -9.37 -1.71 -1.67
C THR A 71 -8.85 -0.63 -2.62
N LEU A 72 -9.53 0.51 -2.70
CA LEU A 72 -9.06 1.65 -3.49
C LEU A 72 -7.72 2.18 -2.97
N LEU A 73 -7.58 2.35 -1.65
CA LEU A 73 -6.33 2.76 -1.01
C LEU A 73 -5.19 1.76 -1.28
N ALA A 74 -5.48 0.46 -1.21
CA ALA A 74 -4.51 -0.58 -1.49
C ALA A 74 -4.01 -0.54 -2.95
N CYS A 75 -4.87 -0.18 -3.92
CA CYS A 75 -4.45 0.02 -5.31
C CYS A 75 -3.40 1.14 -5.44
N TYR A 76 -3.61 2.27 -4.76
CA TYR A 76 -2.62 3.35 -4.75
C TYR A 76 -1.36 3.00 -3.94
N ALA A 77 -1.51 2.28 -2.83
CA ALA A 77 -0.41 1.86 -1.97
C ALA A 77 0.61 0.98 -2.72
N ALA A 78 0.16 0.08 -3.59
CA ALA A 78 1.02 -0.73 -4.45
C ALA A 78 1.96 0.15 -5.30
N GLY A 79 1.42 1.18 -5.94
CA GLY A 79 2.22 2.12 -6.74
C GLY A 79 3.19 2.96 -5.92
N LEU A 80 2.82 3.32 -4.69
CA LEU A 80 3.73 4.01 -3.76
C LEU A 80 4.90 3.10 -3.36
N ALA A 81 4.64 1.84 -3.04
CA ALA A 81 5.70 0.88 -2.74
C ALA A 81 6.64 0.69 -3.93
N GLN A 82 6.09 0.54 -5.15
CA GLN A 82 6.86 0.38 -6.38
C GLN A 82 7.79 1.57 -6.65
N ARG A 83 7.27 2.80 -6.57
CA ARG A 83 8.03 4.00 -6.95
C ARG A 83 8.93 4.54 -5.85
N GLU A 84 8.41 4.64 -4.63
CA GLU A 84 9.10 5.37 -3.56
C GLU A 84 10.08 4.47 -2.81
N PHE A 85 9.69 3.21 -2.58
CA PHE A 85 10.52 2.25 -1.86
C PHE A 85 11.39 1.41 -2.80
N MET A 86 10.77 0.66 -3.71
CA MET A 86 11.49 -0.27 -4.59
C MET A 86 12.25 0.43 -5.72
N ARG A 87 11.74 1.60 -6.17
CA ARG A 87 12.23 2.33 -7.35
C ARG A 87 12.37 1.42 -8.59
N ALA A 88 11.37 0.57 -8.78
CA ALA A 88 11.36 -0.43 -9.84
C ALA A 88 10.40 -0.04 -10.97
N GLU A 89 10.72 -0.42 -12.20
CA GLU A 89 9.84 -0.23 -13.36
C GLU A 89 8.63 -1.18 -13.31
N ARG A 90 8.82 -2.38 -12.75
CA ARG A 90 7.82 -3.44 -12.60
C ARG A 90 7.91 -4.04 -11.21
N SER A 91 6.78 -4.48 -10.67
CA SER A 91 6.71 -5.19 -9.39
C SER A 91 5.61 -6.25 -9.42
N VAL A 92 5.71 -7.22 -8.51
CA VAL A 92 4.67 -8.22 -8.26
C VAL A 92 4.01 -7.87 -6.93
N VAL A 93 2.68 -7.84 -6.91
CA VAL A 93 1.89 -7.58 -5.70
C VAL A 93 1.14 -8.85 -5.34
N LEU A 94 1.43 -9.40 -4.16
CA LEU A 94 0.65 -10.48 -3.57
C LEU A 94 -0.51 -9.89 -2.76
N TRP A 95 -1.74 -10.16 -3.19
CA TRP A 95 -2.95 -9.60 -2.58
C TRP A 95 -3.66 -10.65 -1.72
N LEU A 96 -3.43 -10.61 -0.41
CA LEU A 96 -4.01 -11.58 0.53
C LEU A 96 -5.33 -11.08 1.13
N VAL A 97 -6.32 -11.97 1.20
CA VAL A 97 -7.67 -11.70 1.74
C VAL A 97 -8.14 -12.85 2.62
N PRO A 98 -9.09 -12.61 3.55
CA PRO A 98 -9.46 -13.63 4.54
C PRO A 98 -10.48 -14.67 4.04
N SER A 99 -11.04 -14.52 2.83
CA SER A 99 -12.00 -15.48 2.27
C SER A 99 -12.03 -15.46 0.74
N ASN A 100 -12.44 -16.58 0.13
CA ASN A 100 -12.60 -16.71 -1.32
C ASN A 100 -13.64 -15.72 -1.86
N THR A 101 -14.73 -15.46 -1.12
CA THR A 101 -15.71 -14.46 -1.55
C THR A 101 -15.09 -13.06 -1.71
N ILE A 102 -14.20 -12.65 -0.81
CA ILE A 102 -13.49 -11.37 -0.92
C ILE A 102 -12.45 -11.43 -2.04
N LEU A 103 -11.82 -12.59 -2.26
CA LEU A 103 -10.89 -12.83 -3.35
C LEU A 103 -11.58 -12.64 -4.69
N ASP A 104 -12.63 -13.39 -4.97
CA ASP A 104 -13.37 -13.37 -6.23
C ASP A 104 -13.87 -11.95 -6.54
N GLN A 105 -14.51 -11.30 -5.57
CA GLN A 105 -15.01 -9.93 -5.73
C GLN A 105 -13.89 -8.92 -6.03
N THR A 106 -12.74 -9.07 -5.37
CA THR A 106 -11.60 -8.16 -5.57
C THR A 106 -10.92 -8.44 -6.91
N ALA A 107 -10.68 -9.71 -7.24
CA ALA A 107 -10.05 -10.12 -8.48
C ALA A 107 -10.87 -9.69 -9.70
N ASP A 108 -12.19 -9.93 -9.69
CA ASP A 108 -13.10 -9.48 -10.77
C ASP A 108 -13.07 -7.95 -10.94
N ALA A 109 -13.07 -7.21 -9.82
CA ALA A 109 -12.97 -5.76 -9.80
C ALA A 109 -11.60 -5.22 -10.26
N LEU A 110 -10.53 -6.01 -10.15
CA LEU A 110 -9.20 -5.69 -10.66
C LEU A 110 -9.00 -6.14 -12.11
N ARG A 111 -9.76 -7.12 -12.60
CA ARG A 111 -9.75 -7.57 -13.99
C ARG A 111 -10.58 -6.67 -14.90
N ASP A 112 -11.70 -6.10 -14.44
CA ASP A 112 -12.53 -5.21 -15.27
C ASP A 112 -11.85 -3.83 -15.53
N PRO A 113 -11.45 -3.51 -16.78
CA PRO A 113 -10.79 -2.24 -17.13
C PRO A 113 -11.64 -0.99 -16.86
N ARG A 114 -12.96 -1.15 -16.73
CA ARG A 114 -13.89 -0.05 -16.44
C ARG A 114 -14.06 0.15 -14.94
N HIS A 115 -13.70 -0.85 -14.13
CA HIS A 115 -13.87 -0.77 -12.70
C HIS A 115 -12.89 0.24 -12.08
N PRO A 116 -13.32 1.05 -11.10
CA PRO A 116 -12.45 2.07 -10.53
C PRO A 116 -11.18 1.56 -9.86
N TYR A 117 -11.19 0.35 -9.28
CA TYR A 117 -10.00 -0.25 -8.67
C TYR A 117 -8.93 -0.55 -9.72
N ARG A 118 -9.31 -1.16 -10.84
CA ARG A 118 -8.42 -1.39 -11.97
C ARG A 118 -7.80 -0.09 -12.48
N ARG A 119 -8.61 0.95 -12.69
CA ARG A 119 -8.09 2.27 -13.12
C ARG A 119 -7.15 2.91 -12.10
N ALA A 120 -7.44 2.78 -10.80
CA ALA A 120 -6.57 3.29 -9.74
C ALA A 120 -5.22 2.53 -9.72
N LEU A 121 -5.25 1.21 -9.90
CA LEU A 121 -4.05 0.38 -9.95
C LEU A 121 -3.21 0.69 -11.19
N GLU A 122 -3.83 0.91 -12.36
CA GLU A 122 -3.10 1.31 -13.58
C GLU A 122 -2.50 2.71 -13.47
N LEU A 123 -3.25 3.67 -12.91
CA LEU A 123 -2.72 5.00 -12.61
C LEU A 123 -1.55 4.93 -11.63
N ALA A 124 -1.63 4.02 -10.65
CA ALA A 124 -0.62 3.87 -9.61
C ALA A 124 0.59 3.04 -10.04
N CYS A 125 0.47 2.06 -10.92
CA CYS A 125 1.55 1.09 -11.21
C CYS A 125 1.98 1.08 -12.68
N GLY A 126 1.22 1.72 -13.59
CA GLY A 126 1.38 1.58 -15.04
C GLY A 126 0.55 0.41 -15.59
N ALA A 127 1.03 -0.29 -16.62
CA ALA A 127 0.30 -1.45 -17.14
C ALA A 127 0.24 -2.58 -16.09
N VAL A 128 -0.97 -3.08 -15.82
CA VAL A 128 -1.26 -4.10 -14.81
C VAL A 128 -1.72 -5.40 -15.49
N ASP A 129 -1.21 -6.52 -15.00
CA ASP A 129 -1.76 -7.84 -15.28
C ASP A 129 -2.28 -8.45 -13.97
N VAL A 130 -3.39 -9.16 -14.02
CA VAL A 130 -4.01 -9.79 -12.84
C VAL A 130 -4.03 -11.29 -13.10
N GLY A 131 -3.13 -12.00 -12.43
CA GLY A 131 -3.02 -13.45 -12.56
C GLY A 131 -4.26 -14.17 -12.02
N ASP A 132 -4.47 -15.37 -12.54
CA ASP A 132 -5.36 -16.37 -11.95
C ASP A 132 -4.52 -17.26 -11.03
N ASP A 133 -5.11 -17.73 -9.92
CA ASP A 133 -4.51 -18.77 -9.06
C ASP A 133 -4.45 -20.12 -9.80
#